data_AF-A0A653D6N1-F1
#
_entry.id   AF-A0A653D6N1-F1
#
_cell.length_a   1.000
_cell.length_b   1.000
_cell.length_c   1.000
_cell.angle_alpha   90.00
_cell.angle_beta   90.00
_cell.angle_gamma   90.00
#
_symmetry.space_group_name_H-M   'P 1'
#
loop_
_entity.id
_entity.type
_entity.pdbx_description
1 polymer ?
#
loop_
_entity_poly.entity_id
_entity_poly.type
_entity_poly.pdbx_seq_one_letter_code
_entity_poly.pdbx_strand_id
1 'polypeptide(L)'
;MVKAVHIGPNQQEALKSITPKLNSAREDAKLLSANKMYVAEGFDINKSLQSTATDVYQAGLQNGISRITSTLLYNKQMADQLDAQTRLVLVNTLYFTANWVHPFTKELTSQKAILHFRNRNKECRDDAGRIPSELLALRLPEGQILELPFHDSNVTMTFVLPDSKTGLNDVSDKIQD
;
A
#
# COMPACT_ATOMS: atom_id res chain seq x y z
N MET A 1 -26.79 -3.42 -4.71
CA MET A 1 -25.62 -4.29 -4.95
C MET A 1 -24.51 -3.39 -5.49
N VAL A 2 -23.57 -2.97 -4.64
CA VAL A 2 -22.47 -2.10 -5.08
C VAL A 2 -21.56 -2.95 -5.96
N LYS A 3 -21.45 -2.63 -7.26
CA LYS A 3 -20.37 -3.16 -8.11
C LYS A 3 -19.07 -2.54 -7.58
N ALA A 4 -18.47 -3.18 -6.57
CA ALA A 4 -17.24 -2.70 -5.93
C ALA A 4 -16.04 -2.66 -6.89
N VAL A 5 -16.14 -3.38 -8.01
CA VAL A 5 -15.30 -3.18 -9.17
C VAL A 5 -16.23 -3.30 -10.39
N HIS A 6 -16.45 -2.21 -11.12
CA HIS A 6 -16.93 -2.33 -12.50
C HIS A 6 -15.87 -3.18 -13.18
N ILE A 7 -16.01 -4.48 -13.50
CA ILE A 7 -14.97 -5.22 -14.25
C ILE A 7 -15.55 -5.59 -15.60
N GLY A 8 -15.23 -4.78 -16.61
CA GLY A 8 -15.49 -5.09 -18.01
C GLY A 8 -14.21 -5.60 -18.71
N PRO A 9 -14.33 -6.14 -19.94
CA PRO A 9 -13.18 -6.61 -20.73
C PRO A 9 -12.06 -5.56 -20.83
N ASN A 10 -12.42 -4.30 -21.02
CA ASN A 10 -11.50 -3.16 -21.12
C ASN A 10 -10.59 -2.98 -19.89
N GLN A 11 -11.00 -3.49 -18.72
CA GLN A 11 -10.22 -3.35 -17.51
C GLN A 11 -9.27 -4.50 -17.24
N GLN A 12 -9.58 -5.70 -17.72
CA GLN A 12 -8.58 -6.77 -17.72
C GLN A 12 -7.39 -6.38 -18.60
N GLU A 13 -7.65 -5.71 -19.72
CA GLU A 13 -6.61 -5.14 -20.57
C GLU A 13 -5.85 -4.01 -19.86
N ALA A 14 -6.55 -3.10 -19.18
CA ALA A 14 -5.90 -2.05 -18.38
C ALA A 14 -4.98 -2.66 -17.30
N LEU A 15 -5.48 -3.63 -16.53
CA LEU A 15 -4.73 -4.32 -15.48
C LEU A 15 -3.56 -5.11 -16.05
N LYS A 16 -3.74 -5.80 -17.19
CA LYS A 16 -2.64 -6.45 -17.92
C LYS A 16 -1.53 -5.47 -18.28
N SER A 17 -1.88 -4.23 -18.63
CA SER A 17 -0.89 -3.20 -18.98
C SER A 17 -0.21 -2.55 -17.78
N ILE A 18 -0.89 -2.47 -16.62
CA ILE A 18 -0.41 -1.75 -15.43
C ILE A 18 0.33 -2.68 -14.47
N THR A 19 -0.14 -3.91 -14.26
CA THR A 19 0.43 -4.85 -13.28
C THR A 19 1.94 -5.07 -13.48
N PRO A 20 2.47 -5.26 -14.71
CA PRO A 20 3.92 -5.37 -14.91
C PRO A 20 4.70 -4.12 -14.47
N LYS A 21 4.10 -2.93 -14.56
CA LYS A 21 4.74 -1.66 -14.16
C LYS A 21 4.86 -1.52 -12.64
N LEU A 22 4.10 -2.30 -11.88
CA LEU A 22 4.17 -2.37 -10.42
C LEU A 22 5.35 -3.25 -9.93
N ASN A 23 6.15 -3.78 -10.85
CA ASN A 23 7.36 -4.54 -10.57
C ASN A 23 8.57 -3.89 -11.25
N SER A 24 9.11 -2.86 -10.62
CA SER A 24 10.34 -2.18 -11.02
C SER A 24 11.35 -2.20 -9.87
N ALA A 25 12.60 -2.57 -10.18
CA ALA A 25 13.67 -2.68 -9.20
C ALA A 25 14.91 -1.92 -9.68
N ARG A 26 14.84 -0.60 -9.61
CA ARG A 26 16.01 0.26 -9.87
C ARG A 26 16.84 0.38 -8.59
N GLU A 27 18.07 0.85 -8.74
CA GLU A 27 19.00 0.98 -7.61
C GLU A 27 18.49 1.96 -6.55
N ASP A 28 17.92 3.08 -6.99
CA ASP A 28 17.45 4.20 -6.19
C ASP A 28 15.94 4.18 -5.88
N ALA A 29 15.18 3.31 -6.56
CA ALA A 29 13.75 3.14 -6.36
C ALA A 29 13.28 1.71 -6.71
N LYS A 30 12.55 1.08 -5.81
CA LYS A 30 11.93 -0.23 -5.98
C LYS A 30 10.44 -0.12 -5.68
N LEU A 31 9.63 -0.54 -6.64
CA LEU A 31 8.20 -0.80 -6.49
C LEU A 31 7.98 -2.25 -6.86
N LEU A 32 7.61 -3.08 -5.89
CA LEU A 32 7.46 -4.51 -6.05
C LEU A 32 6.06 -4.93 -5.60
N SER A 33 5.35 -5.66 -6.46
CA SER A 33 4.04 -6.22 -6.20
C SER A 33 4.09 -7.73 -6.31
N ALA A 34 3.64 -8.41 -5.27
CA ALA A 34 3.49 -9.86 -5.24
C ALA A 34 2.03 -10.24 -4.96
N ASN A 35 1.44 -10.94 -5.92
CA ASN A 35 0.09 -11.49 -5.83
C ASN A 35 0.16 -13.00 -5.68
N LYS A 36 -0.58 -13.56 -4.72
CA LYS A 36 -0.65 -15.01 -4.55
C LYS A 36 -2.00 -15.46 -4.09
N MET A 37 -2.50 -16.52 -4.73
CA MET A 37 -3.76 -17.15 -4.42
C MET A 37 -3.51 -18.54 -3.85
N TYR A 38 -4.08 -18.80 -2.68
CA TYR A 38 -4.00 -20.07 -1.97
C TYR A 38 -5.36 -20.76 -2.02
N VAL A 39 -5.39 -21.99 -2.50
CA VAL A 39 -6.62 -22.79 -2.61
C VAL A 39 -6.55 -23.95 -1.63
N ALA A 40 -7.65 -24.28 -0.97
CA ALA A 40 -7.75 -25.45 -0.10
C ALA A 40 -7.37 -26.74 -0.85
N GLU A 41 -6.78 -27.70 -0.14
CA GLU A 41 -6.47 -29.01 -0.71
C GLU A 41 -7.75 -29.74 -1.11
N GLY A 42 -7.66 -30.58 -2.16
CA GLY A 42 -8.80 -31.34 -2.68
C GLY A 42 -9.73 -30.55 -3.62
N PHE A 43 -9.41 -29.30 -3.93
CA PHE A 43 -10.13 -28.51 -4.94
C PHE A 43 -9.30 -28.36 -6.22
N ASP A 44 -9.92 -28.68 -7.35
CA ASP A 44 -9.34 -28.43 -8.66
C ASP A 44 -9.48 -26.96 -9.05
N ILE A 45 -8.38 -26.35 -9.47
CA ILE A 45 -8.36 -24.98 -9.97
C ILE A 45 -8.80 -25.00 -11.43
N ASN A 46 -9.88 -24.29 -11.74
CA ASN A 46 -10.35 -24.14 -13.12
C ASN A 46 -9.26 -23.48 -13.98
N LYS A 47 -8.98 -24.04 -15.17
CA LYS A 47 -7.95 -23.53 -16.09
C LYS A 47 -8.16 -22.06 -16.48
N SER A 48 -9.41 -21.63 -16.67
CA SER A 48 -9.72 -20.22 -16.97
C SER A 48 -9.35 -19.31 -15.80
N LEU A 49 -9.60 -19.72 -14.56
CA LEU A 49 -9.19 -18.96 -13.38
C LEU A 49 -7.67 -18.90 -13.30
N GLN A 50 -6.98 -20.02 -13.57
CA GLN A 50 -5.53 -20.08 -13.59
C GLN A 50 -4.94 -19.09 -14.60
N SER A 51 -5.41 -19.13 -15.85
CA SER A 51 -4.99 -18.19 -16.89
C SER A 51 -5.27 -16.75 -16.50
N THR A 52 -6.46 -16.42 -16.00
CA THR A 52 -6.76 -15.05 -15.56
C THR A 52 -5.84 -14.60 -14.42
N ALA A 53 -5.64 -15.42 -13.39
CA ALA A 53 -4.80 -15.08 -12.25
C ALA A 53 -3.34 -14.83 -12.67
N THR A 54 -2.78 -15.68 -13.52
CA THR A 54 -1.39 -15.55 -13.96
C THR A 54 -1.22 -14.45 -15.02
N ASP A 55 -2.08 -14.42 -16.05
CA ASP A 55 -1.88 -13.57 -17.22
C ASP A 55 -2.37 -12.12 -17.01
N VAL A 56 -3.37 -11.90 -16.16
CA VAL A 56 -3.89 -10.54 -15.87
C VAL A 56 -3.25 -9.97 -14.62
N TYR A 57 -3.19 -10.76 -13.55
CA TYR A 57 -2.85 -10.28 -12.21
C TYR A 57 -1.42 -10.63 -11.78
N GLN A 58 -0.65 -11.35 -12.62
CA GLN A 58 0.68 -11.87 -12.26
C GLN A 58 0.67 -12.62 -10.92
N ALA A 59 -0.43 -13.31 -10.62
CA ALA A 59 -0.64 -13.99 -9.36
C ALA A 59 -0.11 -15.42 -9.44
N GLY A 60 0.71 -15.79 -8.45
CA GLY A 60 1.07 -17.17 -8.21
C GLY A 60 -0.12 -17.95 -7.65
N LEU A 61 -0.26 -19.21 -8.04
CA LEU A 61 -1.27 -20.13 -7.51
C LEU A 61 -0.59 -21.19 -6.66
N GLN A 62 -1.18 -21.48 -5.51
CA GLN A 62 -0.65 -22.45 -4.56
C GLN A 62 -1.76 -23.28 -3.93
N ASN A 63 -1.67 -24.60 -4.07
CA ASN A 63 -2.53 -25.50 -3.31
C ASN A 63 -2.02 -25.63 -1.87
N GLY A 64 -2.96 -25.63 -0.93
CA GLY A 64 -2.74 -25.74 0.50
C GLY A 64 -2.71 -24.39 1.20
N ILE A 65 -3.80 -24.06 1.91
CA ILE A 65 -3.91 -22.84 2.73
C ILE A 65 -2.85 -22.82 3.84
N SER A 66 -2.47 -23.97 4.40
CA SER A 66 -1.41 -24.08 5.41
C SER A 66 -0.07 -23.42 4.99
N ARG A 67 0.21 -23.37 3.68
CA ARG A 67 1.44 -22.80 3.11
C ARG A 67 1.48 -21.27 3.14
N ILE A 68 0.34 -20.62 3.40
CA ILE A 68 0.22 -19.16 3.46
C ILE A 68 1.00 -18.55 4.63
N THR A 69 1.24 -19.32 5.69
CA THR A 69 1.97 -18.89 6.90
C THR A 69 3.34 -18.29 6.59
N SER A 70 4.06 -18.84 5.61
CA SER A 70 5.34 -18.30 5.13
C SER A 70 5.21 -16.92 4.48
N THR A 71 4.05 -16.61 3.89
CA THR A 71 3.76 -15.32 3.25
C THR A 71 3.22 -14.30 4.25
N LEU A 72 2.50 -14.75 5.28
CA LEU A 72 1.95 -13.90 6.34
C LEU A 72 2.90 -13.72 7.54
N LEU A 73 4.21 -13.93 7.36
CA LEU A 73 5.18 -13.90 8.48
C LEU A 73 5.12 -12.59 9.30
N TYR A 74 4.76 -11.48 8.65
CA TYR A 74 4.61 -10.16 9.27
C TYR A 74 3.17 -9.83 9.71
N ASN A 75 2.20 -10.72 9.45
CA ASN A 75 0.79 -10.50 9.73
C ASN A 75 0.13 -11.72 10.40
N LYS A 76 0.59 -12.02 11.61
CA LYS A 76 0.13 -13.18 12.41
C LYS A 76 -1.39 -13.16 12.67
N GLN A 77 -1.97 -11.97 12.85
CA GLN A 77 -3.42 -11.83 13.10
C GLN A 77 -4.27 -12.38 11.95
N MET A 78 -3.81 -12.24 10.70
CA MET A 78 -4.52 -12.83 9.56
C MET A 78 -4.41 -14.35 9.51
N ALA A 79 -3.26 -14.90 9.94
CA ALA A 79 -3.09 -16.36 9.97
C ALA A 79 -4.02 -17.03 10.99
N ASP A 80 -4.26 -16.36 12.12
CA ASP A 80 -5.15 -16.85 13.19
C ASP A 80 -6.64 -16.85 12.79
N GLN A 81 -7.00 -16.16 11.71
CA GLN A 81 -8.37 -16.13 11.17
C GLN A 81 -8.64 -17.26 10.16
N LEU A 82 -7.62 -18.03 9.78
CA LEU A 82 -7.75 -19.10 8.80
C LEU A 82 -8.09 -20.41 9.50
N ASP A 83 -9.06 -21.12 8.95
CA ASP A 83 -9.57 -22.36 9.52
C ASP A 83 -9.79 -23.45 8.46
N ALA A 84 -10.28 -24.62 8.90
CA ALA A 84 -10.60 -25.74 8.02
C ALA A 84 -11.77 -25.46 7.06
N GLN A 85 -12.54 -24.38 7.27
CA GLN A 85 -13.63 -23.95 6.38
C GLN A 85 -13.15 -22.97 5.30
N THR A 86 -11.97 -22.40 5.46
CA THR A 86 -11.37 -21.53 4.46
C THR A 86 -11.13 -22.31 3.17
N ARG A 87 -11.50 -21.72 2.02
CA ARG A 87 -11.40 -22.36 0.69
C ARG A 87 -10.43 -21.66 -0.25
N LEU A 88 -10.35 -20.35 -0.12
CA LEU A 88 -9.56 -19.49 -0.99
C LEU A 88 -9.03 -18.32 -0.16
N VAL A 89 -7.74 -18.01 -0.32
CA VAL A 89 -7.15 -16.79 0.22
C VAL A 89 -6.37 -16.07 -0.86
N LEU A 90 -6.65 -14.78 -1.04
CA LEU A 90 -5.87 -13.90 -1.90
C LEU A 90 -4.97 -13.02 -1.02
N VAL A 91 -3.68 -13.07 -1.31
CA VAL A 91 -2.69 -12.19 -0.69
C VAL A 91 -2.13 -11.25 -1.75
N ASN A 92 -2.25 -9.96 -1.50
CA ASN A 92 -1.58 -8.90 -2.25
C ASN A 92 -0.55 -8.25 -1.33
N THR A 93 0.67 -8.10 -1.82
CA THR A 93 1.74 -7.38 -1.11
C THR A 93 2.32 -6.34 -2.03
N LEU A 94 2.42 -5.11 -1.54
CA LEU A 94 3.09 -4.00 -2.21
C LEU A 94 4.25 -3.53 -1.34
N TYR A 95 5.45 -3.48 -1.92
CA TYR A 95 6.65 -2.94 -1.29
C TYR A 95 7.15 -1.78 -2.12
N PHE A 96 7.34 -0.64 -1.46
CA PHE A 96 7.87 0.56 -2.08
C PHE A 96 9.01 1.13 -1.24
N THR A 97 10.12 1.44 -1.89
CA THR A 97 11.23 2.18 -1.30
C THR A 97 11.88 3.01 -2.40
N ALA A 98 12.24 4.25 -2.10
CA ALA A 98 12.97 5.09 -3.02
C ALA A 98 13.74 6.18 -2.26
N ASN A 99 14.80 6.69 -2.88
CA ASN A 99 15.56 7.81 -2.36
C ASN A 99 14.76 9.10 -2.58
N TRP A 100 14.71 9.98 -1.58
CA TRP A 100 14.16 11.32 -1.74
C TRP A 100 15.06 12.15 -2.68
N VAL A 101 14.48 13.05 -3.47
CA VAL A 101 15.28 14.08 -4.17
C VAL A 101 16.06 14.93 -3.17
N HIS A 102 15.42 15.28 -2.05
CA HIS A 102 16.02 16.01 -0.94
C HIS A 102 15.99 15.12 0.32
N PRO A 103 17.08 14.37 0.61
CA PRO A 103 17.12 13.47 1.75
C PRO A 103 17.14 14.24 3.08
N PHE A 104 16.54 13.64 4.10
CA PHE A 104 16.58 14.15 5.48
C PHE A 104 18.00 14.04 6.04
N THR A 105 18.51 15.13 6.62
CA THR A 105 19.79 15.12 7.34
C THR A 105 19.63 14.35 8.65
N LYS A 106 20.38 13.26 8.84
CA LYS A 106 20.26 12.39 10.02
C LYS A 106 20.50 13.16 11.31
N GLU A 107 21.47 14.06 11.32
CA GLU A 107 21.86 14.88 12.46
C GLU A 107 20.78 15.90 12.86
N LEU A 108 19.88 16.25 11.93
CA LEU A 108 18.76 17.15 12.17
C LEU A 108 17.46 16.40 12.55
N THR A 109 17.48 15.07 12.47
CA THR A 109 16.36 14.23 12.90
C THR A 109 16.35 14.17 14.42
N SER A 110 15.20 14.47 15.03
CA SER A 110 15.10 14.50 16.50
C SER A 110 13.74 14.02 16.99
N GLN A 111 13.72 13.37 18.16
CA GLN A 111 12.51 12.90 18.86
C GLN A 111 11.70 14.05 19.48
N LYS A 112 11.34 15.05 18.67
CA LYS A 112 10.62 16.25 19.10
C LYS A 112 9.20 16.32 18.56
N ALA A 113 8.79 15.42 17.67
CA ALA A 113 7.43 15.40 17.16
C ALA A 113 6.49 14.88 18.26
N ILE A 114 5.41 15.60 18.54
CA ILE A 114 4.31 15.10 19.37
C ILE A 114 3.18 14.70 18.44
N LEU A 115 2.95 13.39 18.31
CA LEU A 115 1.82 12.86 17.55
C LEU A 115 0.62 12.66 18.48
N HIS A 116 -0.51 13.22 18.09
CA HIS A 116 -1.79 13.06 18.79
C HIS A 116 -2.63 12.00 18.08
N PHE A 117 -3.05 10.97 18.81
CA PHE A 117 -3.89 9.90 18.27
C PHE A 117 -5.29 9.98 18.88
N ARG A 118 -6.32 10.02 18.03
CA ARG A 118 -7.74 10.15 18.45
C ARG A 118 -8.19 9.15 19.52
N ASN A 119 -7.63 7.93 19.51
CA ASN A 119 -8.04 6.83 20.40
C ASN A 119 -7.10 6.58 21.58
N ARG A 120 -6.08 7.41 21.76
CA ARG A 120 -5.19 7.32 22.92
C ARG A 120 -4.99 8.73 23.43
N ASN A 121 -5.38 9.04 24.67
CA ASN A 121 -4.86 10.20 25.42
C ASN A 121 -3.34 10.01 25.69
N LYS A 122 -2.58 9.68 24.65
CA LYS A 122 -1.16 9.38 24.67
C LYS A 122 -0.53 10.20 23.57
N GLU A 123 0.30 11.13 24.01
CA GLU A 123 1.28 11.78 23.18
C GLU A 123 2.44 10.81 22.98
N CYS A 124 2.77 10.51 21.72
CA CYS A 124 3.99 9.77 21.41
C CYS A 124 5.03 10.76 20.90
N ARG A 125 6.27 10.61 21.40
CA ARG A 125 7.43 11.25 20.78
C ARG A 125 7.87 10.38 19.62
N ASP A 126 8.00 10.99 18.45
CA ASP A 126 8.49 10.33 17.25
C ASP A 126 9.60 11.16 16.60
N ASP A 127 10.39 10.50 15.76
CA ASP A 127 11.47 11.12 15.00
C ASP A 127 10.88 12.02 13.91
N ALA A 128 11.07 13.33 14.05
CA ALA A 128 10.80 14.28 12.98
C ALA A 128 12.07 14.53 12.18
N GLY A 129 12.05 14.10 10.92
CA GLY A 129 13.04 14.52 9.94
C GLY A 129 12.87 16.00 9.60
N ARG A 130 13.97 16.70 9.36
CA ARG A 130 13.98 18.08 8.83
C ARG A 130 14.63 18.10 7.45
N ILE A 131 13.96 18.76 6.50
CA ILE A 131 14.52 19.08 5.19
C ILE A 131 14.75 20.59 5.16
N PRO A 132 15.95 21.07 4.78
CA PRO A 132 16.25 22.51 4.70
C PRO A 132 15.57 23.26 3.54
N SER A 133 14.76 22.60 2.70
CA SER A 133 14.33 23.13 1.40
C SER A 133 12.98 23.85 1.43
N GLU A 134 12.80 24.77 0.49
CA GLU A 134 11.49 25.32 0.09
C GLU A 134 10.68 24.21 -0.59
N LEU A 135 9.93 23.46 0.20
CA LEU A 135 9.02 22.44 -0.31
C LEU A 135 7.74 23.10 -0.83
N LEU A 136 7.21 22.60 -1.95
CA LEU A 136 5.90 23.00 -2.43
C LEU A 136 4.85 22.53 -1.42
N ALA A 137 4.36 23.47 -0.62
CA ALA A 137 3.22 23.29 0.26
C ALA A 137 2.02 24.02 -0.34
N LEU A 138 0.99 23.27 -0.72
CA LEU A 138 -0.28 23.85 -1.16
C LEU A 138 -1.18 24.01 0.07
N ARG A 139 -1.73 25.21 0.25
CA ARG A 139 -2.73 25.49 1.28
C ARG A 139 -4.12 25.14 0.76
N LEU A 140 -4.80 24.20 1.43
CA LEU A 140 -6.23 23.96 1.24
C LEU A 140 -7.04 24.73 2.31
N PRO A 141 -8.36 24.96 2.10
CA PRO A 141 -9.21 25.58 3.11
C PRO A 141 -9.23 24.85 4.47
N GLU A 142 -8.96 23.54 4.48
CA GLU A 142 -9.12 22.65 5.64
C GLU A 142 -7.78 22.07 6.15
N GLY A 143 -6.66 22.44 5.52
CA GLY A 143 -5.38 21.79 5.76
C GLY A 143 -4.25 22.20 4.81
N GLN A 144 -3.15 21.46 4.86
CA GLN A 144 -1.96 21.67 4.05
C GLN A 144 -1.62 20.39 3.31
N ILE A 145 -1.22 20.52 2.05
CA ILE A 145 -0.65 19.42 1.26
C ILE A 145 0.84 19.69 1.09
N LEU A 146 1.64 18.67 1.31
CA LEU A 146 3.07 18.67 1.06
C LEU A 146 3.42 17.52 0.11
N GLU A 147 4.08 17.82 -1.01
CA GLU A 147 4.56 16.79 -1.92
C GLU A 147 6.09 16.66 -1.85
N LEU A 148 6.56 15.44 -1.60
CA LEU A 148 7.98 15.12 -1.58
C LEU A 148 8.30 14.18 -2.76
N PRO A 149 9.10 14.62 -3.75
CA PRO A 149 9.47 13.78 -4.87
C PRO A 149 10.57 12.77 -4.51
N PHE A 150 10.52 11.60 -5.16
CA PHE A 150 11.59 10.61 -5.13
C PHE A 150 12.54 10.78 -6.33
N HIS A 151 13.84 10.55 -6.09
CA HIS A 151 14.92 10.65 -7.05
C HIS A 151 14.68 9.80 -8.29
N ASP A 152 15.03 10.36 -9.46
CA ASP A 152 14.84 9.79 -10.81
C ASP A 152 13.51 9.06 -11.00
N SER A 153 12.43 9.53 -10.38
CA SER A 153 11.12 8.91 -10.49
C SER A 153 10.06 9.95 -10.85
N ASN A 154 8.98 9.48 -11.48
CA ASN A 154 7.75 10.23 -11.66
C ASN A 154 6.79 10.02 -10.46
N VAL A 155 7.33 9.70 -9.27
CA VAL A 155 6.58 9.36 -8.07
C VAL A 155 6.85 10.39 -6.98
N THR A 156 5.78 10.83 -6.33
CA THR A 156 5.82 11.71 -5.17
C THR A 156 5.15 11.03 -3.98
N MET A 157 5.57 11.38 -2.77
CA MET A 157 4.79 11.12 -1.55
C MET A 157 4.05 12.39 -1.18
N THR A 158 2.72 12.32 -1.20
CA THR A 158 1.84 13.42 -0.84
C THR A 158 1.37 13.25 0.60
N PHE A 159 1.72 14.20 1.46
CA PHE A 159 1.23 14.28 2.83
C PHE A 159 0.09 15.29 2.89
N VAL A 160 -1.02 14.91 3.52
CA VAL A 160 -2.12 15.81 3.80
C VAL A 160 -2.21 16.00 5.31
N LEU A 161 -2.04 17.24 5.76
CA LEU A 161 -2.10 17.65 7.15
C LEU A 161 -3.37 18.48 7.39
N PRO A 162 -4.40 17.94 8.06
CA PRO A 162 -5.58 18.71 8.45
C PRO A 162 -5.21 19.82 9.45
N ASP A 163 -5.97 20.92 9.44
CA ASP A 163 -5.79 22.01 10.42
C ASP A 163 -6.19 21.60 11.84
N SER A 164 -7.23 20.77 11.93
CA SER A 164 -7.69 20.21 13.20
C SER A 164 -6.90 18.97 13.57
N LYS A 165 -6.52 18.84 14.85
CA LYS A 165 -5.86 17.64 15.42
C LYS A 165 -6.69 16.35 15.25
N THR A 166 -8.00 16.47 15.01
CA THR A 166 -8.91 15.34 14.78
C THR A 166 -9.49 15.32 13.35
N GLY A 167 -9.03 16.20 12.46
CA GLY A 167 -9.62 16.43 11.13
C GLY A 167 -9.23 15.41 10.05
N LEU A 168 -8.51 14.33 10.39
CA LEU A 168 -8.10 13.31 9.41
C LEU A 168 -9.30 12.65 8.71
N ASN A 169 -10.41 12.45 9.43
CA ASN A 169 -11.63 11.90 8.84
C ASN A 169 -12.25 12.86 7.82
N ASP A 170 -12.35 14.14 8.17
CA ASP A 170 -12.97 15.17 7.32
C ASP A 170 -12.19 15.34 6.00
N VAL A 171 -10.87 15.18 6.06
CA VAL A 171 -10.01 15.16 4.87
C VAL A 171 -10.18 13.85 4.09
N SER A 172 -10.21 12.70 4.78
CA SER A 172 -10.37 11.39 4.13
C SER A 172 -11.69 11.27 3.36
N ASP A 173 -12.79 11.81 3.89
CA ASP A 173 -14.11 11.74 3.25
C ASP A 173 -14.17 12.60 1.97
N LYS A 174 -13.36 13.67 1.90
CA LYS A 174 -13.29 14.57 0.74
C LYS A 174 -12.34 14.11 -0.37
N ILE A 175 -11.46 13.15 -0.10
CA ILE A 175 -10.52 12.56 -1.07
C ILE A 175 -11.15 11.35 -1.80
N GLN A 176 -12.34 10.91 -1.41
CA GLN A 176 -12.97 9.68 -1.93
C GLN A 176 -13.61 9.78 -3.33
N ASP A 177 -13.54 10.93 -4.01
CA ASP A 177 -14.15 11.16 -5.32
C ASP A 177 -13.14 11.17 -6.48
#